data_AF-A0A382GQU7-F1
#
_entry.id   AF-A0A382GQU7-F1
#
_cell.length_a   1.000
_cell.length_b   1.000
_cell.length_c   1.000
_cell.angle_alpha   90.00
_cell.angle_beta   90.00
_cell.angle_gamma   90.00
#
_symmetry.space_group_name_H-M   'P 1'
#
loop_
_entity.id
_entity.type
_entity.pdbx_description
1 polymer ?
#
loop_
_entity_poly.entity_id
_entity_poly.type
_entity_poly.pdbx_seq_one_letter_code
_entity_poly.pdbx_strand_id
1 'polypeptide(L)' 'DWAAEFDAHSWAQFMLKYVVAQPAVTIAAPGTGDPLHMVDNLGGGRGRLPTQDHLRRMLELVESLPGG' A
#
# COMPACT_ATOMS: atom_id res chain seq x y z
N ASP A 1 5.58 -11.93 2.47
CA ASP A 1 6.94 -11.71 3.00
C ASP A 1 7.91 -11.06 2.02
N TRP A 2 7.66 -9.79 1.75
CA TRP A 2 8.63 -8.77 1.29
C TRP A 2 8.00 -7.38 1.48
N ALA A 3 6.66 -7.33 1.47
CA ALA A 3 5.87 -6.18 1.94
C ALA A 3 6.30 -5.64 3.32
N ALA A 4 6.75 -6.51 4.22
CA ALA A 4 7.28 -6.12 5.54
C ALA A 4 8.57 -5.28 5.46
N GLU A 5 9.33 -5.34 4.36
CA GLU A 5 10.52 -4.51 4.13
C GLU A 5 10.17 -3.01 4.19
N PHE A 6 8.93 -2.65 3.82
CA PHE A 6 8.37 -1.30 3.91
C PHE A 6 7.19 -1.20 4.90
N ASP A 7 7.20 -2.02 5.95
CA ASP A 7 6.22 -1.98 7.05
C ASP A 7 4.75 -2.14 6.60
N ALA A 8 4.50 -2.91 5.53
CA ALA A 8 3.15 -3.29 5.12
C ALA A 8 2.81 -4.68 5.67
N HIS A 9 1.76 -4.73 6.51
CA HIS A 9 1.31 -5.95 7.20
C HIS A 9 -0.08 -6.42 6.75
N SER A 10 -0.74 -5.67 5.86
CA SER A 10 -2.02 -6.03 5.25
C SER A 10 -2.08 -5.59 3.79
N TRP A 11 -3.08 -6.10 3.05
CA TRP A 11 -3.32 -5.68 1.66
C TRP A 11 -3.71 -4.21 1.55
N ALA A 12 -4.50 -3.69 2.49
CA ALA A 12 -4.89 -2.29 2.50
C ALA A 12 -3.67 -1.37 2.70
N GLN A 13 -2.79 -1.71 3.64
CA GLN A 13 -1.53 -1.00 3.85
C GLN A 13 -0.64 -1.06 2.61
N PHE A 14 -0.53 -2.24 1.99
CA PHE A 14 0.26 -2.45 0.79
C PHE A 14 -0.21 -1.53 -0.36
N MET A 15 -1.50 -1.53 -0.69
CA MET A 15 -2.06 -0.69 -1.75
C MET A 15 -1.98 0.80 -1.44
N LEU A 16 -2.26 1.21 -0.20
CA LEU A 16 -2.16 2.62 0.19
C LEU A 16 -0.73 3.14 0.12
N LYS A 17 0.24 2.33 0.56
CA LYS A 17 1.68 2.65 0.45
C LYS A 17 2.14 2.81 -0.99
N TYR A 18 1.58 2.04 -1.94
CA TYR A 18 1.81 2.25 -3.38
C TYR A 18 1.35 3.64 -3.82
N VAL A 19 0.12 4.02 -3.47
CA VAL A 19 -0.48 5.31 -3.85
C VAL A 19 0.32 6.48 -3.27
N VAL A 20 0.61 6.46 -1.97
CA VAL A 20 1.31 7.58 -1.31
C VAL A 20 2.80 7.68 -1.66
N ALA A 21 3.41 6.62 -2.21
CA ALA A 21 4.80 6.64 -2.67
C ALA A 21 4.97 7.39 -4.01
N GLN A 22 3.89 7.68 -4.73
CA GLN A 22 3.92 8.50 -5.94
C GLN A 22 4.09 9.99 -5.58
N PRO A 23 5.20 10.66 -5.98
CA PRO A 23 5.43 12.06 -5.63
C PRO A 23 4.35 13.05 -6.08
N ALA A 24 3.58 12.72 -7.12
CA ALA A 24 2.47 13.54 -7.59
C ALA A 24 1.19 13.45 -6.71
N VAL A 25 1.10 12.45 -5.82
CA VAL A 25 -0.06 12.29 -4.91
C VAL A 25 0.12 13.19 -3.70
N THR A 26 -0.84 14.09 -3.47
CA THR A 26 -0.83 15.01 -2.34
C THR A 26 -1.64 14.50 -1.15
N ILE A 27 -2.67 13.71 -1.41
CA ILE A 27 -3.56 13.14 -0.38
C ILE A 27 -4.13 11.79 -0.87
N ALA A 28 -4.16 10.80 0.02
CA ALA A 28 -4.86 9.54 -0.18
C ALA A 28 -6.04 9.47 0.81
N ALA A 29 -7.26 9.28 0.31
CA ALA A 29 -8.48 9.25 1.11
C ALA A 29 -9.16 7.86 1.02
N PRO A 30 -8.72 6.87 1.83
CA PRO A 30 -9.35 5.57 1.87
C PRO A 30 -10.75 5.63 2.49
N GLY A 31 -11.76 5.13 1.76
CA GLY A 31 -13.13 5.04 2.24
C GLY A 31 -13.39 3.75 3.01
N THR A 32 -13.88 3.85 4.25
CA THR A 32 -14.39 2.72 5.02
C THR A 32 -15.39 3.20 6.08
N GLY A 33 -16.41 2.38 6.36
CA GLY A 33 -17.33 2.58 7.50
C GLY A 33 -16.98 1.74 8.74
N ASP A 34 -15.98 0.87 8.64
CA ASP A 34 -15.54 -0.01 9.73
C ASP A 34 -14.33 0.61 10.45
N PRO A 35 -14.42 0.85 11.78
CA PRO A 35 -13.31 1.38 12.58
C PRO A 35 -12.04 0.54 12.54
N LEU A 36 -12.13 -0.79 12.47
CA LEU A 36 -10.96 -1.68 12.41
C LEU A 36 -10.24 -1.54 11.06
N HIS A 37 -10.98 -1.47 9.96
CA HIS A 37 -10.40 -1.15 8.66
C HIS A 37 -9.80 0.25 8.63
N MET A 38 -10.40 1.22 9.33
CA MET A 38 -9.81 2.57 9.44
C MET A 38 -8.45 2.51 10.15
N VAL A 39 -8.33 1.76 11.25
CA VAL A 39 -7.03 1.56 11.93
C VAL A 39 -6.00 0.96 10.97
N ASP A 40 -6.39 -0.03 10.18
CA ASP A 40 -5.50 -0.66 9.20
C ASP A 40 -5.08 0.30 8.06
N ASN A 41 -6.04 1.07 7.53
CA ASN A 41 -5.80 2.10 6.51
C ASN A 41 -4.81 3.16 7.01
N LEU A 42 -4.95 3.61 8.26
CA LEU A 42 -4.03 4.55 8.88
C LEU A 42 -2.62 3.94 9.03
N GLY A 43 -2.48 2.62 9.10
CA GLY A 43 -1.19 1.93 9.03
C GLY A 43 -0.46 2.15 7.69
N GLY A 44 -1.21 2.30 6.59
CA GLY A 44 -0.65 2.58 5.26
C GLY A 44 0.09 3.91 5.17
N GLY A 45 -0.24 4.88 6.03
CA GLY A 45 0.45 6.17 6.12
C GLY A 45 1.62 6.23 7.11
N ARG A 46 2.04 5.10 7.69
CA ARG A 46 3.09 5.04 8.73
C ARG A 46 4.26 4.16 8.32
N GLY A 47 5.42 4.39 8.94
CA GLY A 47 6.63 3.60 8.70
C GLY A 47 7.29 3.92 7.35
N ARG A 48 8.09 2.99 6.85
CA ARG A 48 8.82 3.14 5.58
C ARG A 48 7.86 3.11 4.39
N LEU A 49 8.19 3.85 3.34
CA LEU A 49 7.51 3.77 2.05
C LEU A 49 8.27 2.80 1.12
N PRO A 50 7.59 2.19 0.14
CA PRO A 50 8.24 1.35 -0.85
C PRO A 50 9.27 2.14 -1.67
N THR A 51 10.39 1.49 -2.01
CA THR A 51 11.39 2.00 -2.95
C THR A 51 10.92 1.78 -4.38
N GLN A 52 11.64 2.31 -5.38
CA GLN A 52 11.34 2.05 -6.79
C GLN A 52 11.38 0.55 -7.14
N ASP A 53 12.33 -0.20 -6.56
CA ASP A 53 12.37 -1.66 -6.72
C ASP A 53 11.18 -2.35 -6.07
N HIS A 54 10.74 -1.89 -4.90
CA HIS A 54 9.51 -2.40 -4.30
C HIS A 54 8.31 -2.11 -5.21
N LEU A 55 8.14 -0.88 -5.71
CA LEU A 55 7.03 -0.50 -6.60
C LEU A 55 6.97 -1.38 -7.85
N ARG A 56 8.12 -1.70 -8.47
CA ARG A 56 8.18 -2.64 -9.59
C ARG A 56 7.67 -4.03 -9.21
N ARG A 57 8.10 -4.57 -8.06
CA ARG A 57 7.60 -5.87 -7.55
C ARG A 57 6.11 -5.83 -7.21
N MET A 58 5.58 -4.67 -6.78
CA MET A 58 4.15 -4.49 -6.53
C MET A 58 3.34 -4.60 -7.82
N LEU A 59 3.83 -3.98 -8.90
CA LEU A 59 3.22 -4.07 -10.23
C LEU A 59 3.24 -5.51 -10.74
N GLU A 60 4.40 -6.17 -10.72
CA GLU A 60 4.54 -7.58 -11.13
C GLU A 60 3.57 -8.49 -10.37
N LEU A 61 3.38 -8.25 -9.06
CA LEU A 61 2.41 -8.98 -8.27
C LEU A 61 0.98 -8.74 -8.75
N VAL A 62 0.58 -7.48 -8.96
CA VAL A 62 -0.79 -7.13 -9.39
C VAL A 62 -1.09 -7.70 -10.77
N GLU A 63 -0.14 -7.63 -11.71
CA GLU A 63 -0.26 -8.21 -13.06
C GLU A 63 -0.40 -9.75 -13.02
N SER A 64 0.14 -10.41 -12.01
CA SER A 64 0.00 -11.86 -11.84
C SER A 64 -1.35 -12.30 -11.25
N LEU A 65 -2.17 -11.37 -10.75
CA LEU A 65 -3.46 -11.69 -10.17
C LEU A 65 -4.50 -11.99 -11.28
N PRO A 66 -5.46 -12.89 -11.02
CA PRO A 66 -6.54 -13.15 -11.98
C PRO A 66 -7.32 -11.86 -12.30
N GLY A 67 -7.29 -11.44 -13.58
CA GLY A 67 -7.97 -10.25 -14.07
C GLY A 67 -7.08 -9.01 -14.28
N GLY A 68 -5.78 -9.12 -14.03
CA GLY A 68 -4.75 -8.15 -14.45
C GLY A 68 -4.35 -8.30 -15.91
#